data_AF-A0ABC9SQ54-F1
#
_entry.id   AF-A0ABC9SQ54-F1
#
_cell.length_a   1.000
_cell.length_b   1.000
_cell.length_c   1.000
_cell.angle_alpha   90.00
_cell.angle_beta   90.00
_cell.angle_gamma   90.00
#
_symmetry.space_group_name_H-M   'P 1'
#
loop_
_entity.id
_entity.type
_entity.pdbx_description
1 polymer ?
#
loop_
_entity_poly.entity_id
_entity_poly.type
_entity_poly.pdbx_seq_one_letter_code
_entity_poly.pdbx_strand_id
1 'polypeptide(L)'
;MLKVGMGTMATKREQLAYMVGLMSYSGKSGLEAAYEYGKQNGISANLHEGKEQAFFENQNHSAEWLMGQVMVLHEYMQSGNYDMNAYLITFHSISNRSMELLRKGEL
;
A
#
# COMPACT_ATOMS: atom_id res chain seq x y z
N MET A 1 14.20 32.50 11.50
CA MET A 1 12.99 31.72 11.88
C MET A 1 12.83 30.63 10.82
N LEU A 2 13.01 29.36 11.21
CA LEU A 2 13.15 28.22 10.31
C LEU A 2 11.82 27.88 9.62
N LYS A 3 11.79 27.85 8.29
CA LYS A 3 10.76 27.16 7.51
C LYS A 3 11.06 25.66 7.59
N VAL A 4 10.26 24.93 8.36
CA VAL A 4 10.26 23.46 8.32
C VAL A 4 9.58 23.07 7.00
N GLY A 5 10.35 22.48 6.09
CA GLY A 5 9.81 22.01 4.82
C GLY A 5 8.79 20.90 5.06
N MET A 6 7.54 21.11 4.63
CA MET A 6 6.65 20.01 4.33
C MET A 6 7.34 19.17 3.25
N GLY A 7 7.74 17.94 3.59
CA GLY A 7 8.31 17.01 2.61
C GLY A 7 7.37 16.90 1.42
N THR A 8 7.91 17.03 0.21
CA THR A 8 7.17 16.77 -1.02
C THR A 8 6.58 15.36 -0.95
N MET A 9 5.26 15.22 -1.12
CA MET A 9 4.60 13.91 -1.23
C MET A 9 5.33 13.07 -2.28
N ALA A 10 5.70 11.85 -1.93
CA ALA A 10 6.35 10.94 -2.87
C ALA A 10 5.44 10.75 -4.10
N THR A 11 6.04 10.69 -5.28
CA THR A 11 5.34 10.37 -6.51
C THR A 11 4.71 8.97 -6.39
N LYS A 12 3.63 8.71 -7.12
CA LYS A 12 2.96 7.40 -7.11
C LYS A 12 3.91 6.25 -7.48
N ARG A 13 4.87 6.53 -8.37
CA ARG A 13 5.93 5.58 -8.74
C ARG A 13 6.83 5.25 -7.56
N GLU A 14 7.23 6.25 -6.80
CA GLU A 14 8.03 6.06 -5.58
C GLU A 14 7.23 5.30 -4.53
N GLN A 15 5.94 5.62 -4.34
CA GLN A 15 5.06 4.89 -3.42
C GLN A 15 4.99 3.40 -3.79
N LEU A 16 4.69 3.07 -5.05
CA LEU A 16 4.60 1.67 -5.49
C LEU A 16 5.95 0.95 -5.47
N ALA A 17 7.03 1.60 -5.90
CA ALA A 17 8.37 1.00 -5.85
C ALA A 17 8.80 0.71 -4.41
N TYR A 18 8.46 1.62 -3.48
CA TYR A 18 8.73 1.44 -2.06
C TYR A 18 7.91 0.28 -1.47
N MET A 19 6.61 0.19 -1.79
CA MET A 19 5.76 -0.94 -1.38
C MET A 19 6.30 -2.29 -1.88
N VAL A 20 6.62 -2.39 -3.16
CA VAL A 20 7.17 -3.61 -3.77
C VAL A 20 8.50 -3.99 -3.13
N GLY A 21 9.39 -3.00 -2.93
CA GLY A 21 10.69 -3.21 -2.30
C GLY A 21 10.56 -3.75 -0.89
N LEU A 22 9.68 -3.15 -0.08
CA LEU A 22 9.48 -3.58 1.29
C LEU A 22 8.80 -4.96 1.38
N MET A 23 7.70 -5.16 0.66
CA MET A 23 6.97 -6.43 0.69
C MET A 23 7.86 -7.57 0.18
N SER A 24 8.49 -7.42 -0.99
CA SER A 24 9.22 -8.52 -1.64
C SER A 24 10.50 -8.94 -0.91
N TYR A 25 11.20 -8.01 -0.24
CA TYR A 25 12.51 -8.31 0.37
C TYR A 25 12.47 -8.62 1.86
N SER A 26 11.40 -8.26 2.58
CA SER A 26 11.43 -8.24 4.05
C SER A 26 10.25 -8.95 4.73
N GLY A 27 9.33 -9.54 3.96
CA GLY A 27 8.19 -10.30 4.49
C GLY A 27 7.40 -9.50 5.53
N LYS A 28 7.22 -10.04 6.74
CA LYS A 28 6.50 -9.38 7.85
C LYS A 28 7.09 -8.01 8.23
N SER A 29 8.42 -7.89 8.27
CA SER A 29 9.09 -6.61 8.59
C SER A 29 8.90 -5.56 7.49
N GLY A 30 8.74 -6.02 6.25
CA GLY A 30 8.46 -5.17 5.10
C GLY A 30 7.04 -4.62 5.12
N LEU A 31 6.08 -5.46 5.53
CA LEU A 31 4.70 -5.06 5.70
C LEU A 31 4.55 -3.97 6.78
N GLU A 32 5.21 -4.13 7.93
CA GLU A 32 5.22 -3.13 9.02
C GLU A 32 5.76 -1.78 8.53
N ALA A 33 6.87 -1.79 7.78
CA ALA A 33 7.46 -0.57 7.25
C ALA A 33 6.54 0.13 6.22
N ALA A 34 5.83 -0.64 5.40
CA ALA A 34 4.88 -0.11 4.43
C ALA A 34 3.62 0.45 5.13
N TYR A 35 3.16 -0.19 6.20
CA TYR A 35 2.09 0.29 7.06
C TYR A 35 2.42 1.65 7.70
N GLU A 36 3.59 1.78 8.33
CA GLU A 36 4.02 3.03 8.95
C GLU A 36 4.22 4.15 7.91
N TYR A 37 4.71 3.83 6.72
CA TYR A 37 4.77 4.77 5.62
C TYR A 37 3.37 5.27 5.21
N GLY A 38 2.39 4.36 5.08
CA GLY A 38 1.00 4.71 4.79
C GLY A 38 0.43 5.68 5.81
N LYS A 39 0.59 5.38 7.10
CA LYS A 39 0.17 6.25 8.22
C LYS A 39 0.81 7.63 8.17
N GLN A 40 2.11 7.72 7.91
CA GLN A 40 2.84 8.99 7.83
C GLN A 40 2.36 9.87 6.66
N ASN A 41 1.82 9.26 5.60
CA ASN A 41 1.26 9.94 4.44
C ASN A 41 -0.27 10.12 4.52
N GLY A 42 -0.89 9.85 5.68
CA GLY A 42 -2.33 10.05 5.90
C GLY A 42 -3.23 9.04 5.18
N ILE A 43 -2.66 7.93 4.70
CA ILE A 43 -3.42 6.84 4.09
C ILE A 43 -4.05 6.04 5.24
N SER A 44 -5.31 5.63 5.09
CA SER A 44 -6.07 4.87 6.09
C SER A 44 -6.35 3.45 5.58
N ALA A 45 -6.34 2.45 6.47
CA ALA A 45 -6.79 1.09 6.15
C ALA A 45 -8.26 1.07 5.68
N ASN A 46 -9.08 1.98 6.20
CA ASN A 46 -10.51 2.08 5.89
C ASN A 46 -10.82 3.18 4.85
N LEU A 47 -9.83 3.71 4.13
CA LEU A 47 -10.05 4.77 3.13
C LEU A 47 -11.02 4.33 2.00
N HIS A 48 -11.36 3.04 1.95
CA HIS A 48 -12.02 2.40 0.82
C HIS A 48 -13.17 1.45 1.19
N GLU A 49 -13.66 1.43 2.43
CA GLU A 49 -14.89 0.68 2.76
C GLU A 49 -16.02 1.07 1.80
N GLY A 50 -16.54 0.09 1.05
CA GLY A 50 -17.63 0.27 0.09
C GLY A 50 -17.23 0.73 -1.33
N LYS A 51 -15.94 0.79 -1.69
CA LYS A 51 -15.49 1.18 -3.05
C LYS A 51 -14.59 0.12 -3.69
N GLU A 52 -14.95 -0.31 -4.89
CA GLU A 52 -14.18 -1.28 -5.68
C GLU A 52 -12.94 -0.64 -6.34
N GLN A 53 -11.98 -1.48 -6.72
CA GLN A 53 -10.75 -1.09 -7.42
C GLN A 53 -10.99 -0.18 -8.63
N ALA A 54 -12.04 -0.45 -9.42
CA ALA A 54 -12.41 0.33 -10.60
C ALA A 54 -12.72 1.82 -10.29
N PHE A 55 -13.20 2.11 -9.08
CA PHE A 55 -13.40 3.49 -8.62
C PHE A 55 -12.06 4.26 -8.57
N PHE A 56 -10.99 3.61 -8.11
CA PHE A 56 -9.68 4.23 -7.91
C PHE A 56 -8.86 4.31 -9.20
N GLU A 57 -9.04 3.36 -10.11
CA GLU A 57 -8.46 3.44 -11.45
C GLU A 57 -9.00 4.66 -12.21
N ASN A 58 -10.31 4.91 -12.13
CA ASN A 58 -10.95 6.06 -12.78
C ASN A 58 -10.55 7.42 -12.19
N GLN A 59 -10.11 7.46 -10.93
CA GLN A 59 -9.65 8.69 -10.29
C GLN A 59 -8.13 8.88 -10.39
N ASN A 60 -7.39 7.91 -10.94
CA ASN A 60 -5.93 7.90 -10.93
C ASN A 60 -5.33 7.81 -9.49
N HIS A 61 -5.98 7.07 -8.59
CA HIS A 61 -5.56 6.84 -7.19
C HIS A 61 -5.14 5.39 -6.93
N SER A 62 -4.75 4.63 -7.97
CA SER A 62 -4.42 3.20 -7.85
C SER A 62 -3.30 2.88 -6.85
N ALA A 63 -2.29 3.77 -6.70
CA ALA A 63 -1.21 3.60 -5.74
C ALA A 63 -1.67 3.79 -4.29
N GLU A 64 -2.53 4.78 -4.05
CA GLU A 64 -3.13 5.02 -2.74
C GLU A 64 -4.07 3.87 -2.34
N TRP A 65 -4.85 3.37 -3.31
CA TRP A 65 -5.71 2.21 -3.10
C TRP A 65 -4.92 0.96 -2.71
N LEU A 66 -3.84 0.65 -3.43
CA LEU A 66 -2.97 -0.48 -3.11
C LEU A 66 -2.33 -0.31 -1.73
N MET A 67 -1.94 0.91 -1.35
CA MET A 67 -1.41 1.17 -0.01
C MET A 67 -2.46 0.93 1.07
N GLY A 68 -3.72 1.33 0.83
CA GLY A 68 -4.84 0.98 1.71
C GLY A 68 -4.97 -0.54 1.89
N GLN A 69 -4.80 -1.34 0.83
CA GLN A 69 -4.81 -2.81 0.93
C GLN A 69 -3.65 -3.36 1.78
N VAL A 70 -2.47 -2.76 1.68
CA VAL A 70 -1.33 -3.08 2.55
C VAL A 70 -1.65 -2.78 4.01
N MET A 71 -2.35 -1.67 4.26
CA MET A 71 -2.74 -1.31 5.62
C MET A 71 -3.74 -2.29 6.22
N VAL A 72 -4.77 -2.67 5.46
CA VAL A 72 -5.73 -3.70 5.86
C VAL A 72 -5.04 -5.03 6.13
N LEU A 73 -4.07 -5.42 5.28
CA LEU A 73 -3.34 -6.67 5.44
C LEU A 73 -2.52 -6.71 6.73
N HIS A 74 -1.91 -5.58 7.10
CA HIS A 74 -1.19 -5.45 8.37
C HIS A 74 -2.12 -5.58 9.58
N GLU A 75 -3.25 -4.89 9.58
CA GLU A 75 -4.25 -4.98 10.64
C GLU A 75 -4.85 -6.39 10.75
N TYR A 76 -5.07 -7.06 9.61
CA TYR A 76 -5.54 -8.44 9.57
C TYR A 76 -4.58 -9.41 10.28
N MET A 77 -3.26 -9.23 10.15
CA MET A 77 -2.26 -10.04 10.86
C MET A 77 -2.33 -9.91 12.39
N GLN A 78 -2.90 -8.81 12.91
CA GLN A 78 -3.06 -8.58 14.33
C GLN A 78 -4.43 -9.03 14.85
N SER A 79 -5.34 -9.43 13.95
CA SER A 79 -6.70 -9.84 14.30
C SER A 79 -6.74 -11.26 14.88
N GLY A 80 -7.73 -11.53 15.73
CA GLY A 80 -7.99 -12.88 16.23
C GLY A 80 -8.48 -13.88 15.16
N ASN A 81 -8.77 -13.40 13.95
CA ASN A 81 -9.25 -14.19 12.80
C ASN A 81 -8.16 -14.38 11.73
N TYR A 82 -6.89 -14.20 12.10
CA TYR A 82 -5.76 -14.35 11.20
C TYR A 82 -5.67 -15.76 10.62
N ASP A 83 -5.62 -15.85 9.30
CA ASP A 83 -5.34 -17.04 8.52
C ASP A 83 -4.14 -16.79 7.59
N MET A 84 -3.14 -17.67 7.69
CA MET A 84 -1.89 -17.52 6.94
C MET A 84 -2.09 -17.67 5.42
N ASN A 85 -3.03 -18.51 4.98
CA ASN A 85 -3.26 -18.70 3.54
C ASN A 85 -3.94 -17.46 2.94
N ALA A 86 -4.97 -16.93 3.60
CA ALA A 86 -5.63 -15.68 3.22
C ALA A 86 -4.64 -14.50 3.20
N TYR A 87 -3.74 -14.44 4.18
CA TYR A 87 -2.64 -13.47 4.20
C TYR A 87 -1.74 -13.61 2.97
N LEU A 88 -1.21 -14.81 2.68
CA LEU A 88 -0.29 -15.04 1.57
C LEU A 88 -0.92 -14.73 0.21
N ILE A 89 -2.19 -15.11 0.00
CA ILE A 89 -2.93 -14.83 -1.24
C ILE A 89 -3.05 -13.31 -1.44
N THR A 90 -3.47 -12.59 -0.40
CA THR A 90 -3.64 -11.13 -0.45
C THR A 90 -2.29 -10.43 -0.67
N PHE A 91 -1.26 -10.86 0.05
CA PHE A 91 0.11 -10.34 -0.08
C PHE A 91 0.64 -10.46 -1.52
N HIS A 92 0.49 -11.64 -2.14
CA HIS A 92 0.93 -11.86 -3.51
C HIS A 92 0.09 -11.08 -4.53
N SER A 93 -1.21 -10.96 -4.31
CA SER A 93 -2.10 -10.14 -5.15
C SER A 93 -1.67 -8.68 -5.21
N ILE A 94 -1.43 -8.06 -4.05
CA ILE A 94 -0.95 -6.67 -3.94
C ILE A 94 0.41 -6.49 -4.63
N SER A 95 1.35 -7.42 -4.38
CA SER A 95 2.70 -7.36 -4.95
C SER A 95 2.68 -7.45 -6.47
N ASN A 96 1.91 -8.39 -7.02
CA ASN A 96 1.77 -8.58 -8.46
C ASN A 96 1.13 -7.37 -9.14
N ARG A 97 0.07 -6.81 -8.55
CA ARG A 97 -0.61 -5.64 -9.10
C ARG A 97 0.29 -4.40 -9.09
N SER A 98 1.02 -4.19 -8.00
CA SER A 98 1.98 -3.09 -7.88
C SER A 98 3.07 -3.17 -8.95
N MET A 99 3.61 -4.37 -9.19
CA MET A 99 4.59 -4.61 -10.25
C MET A 99 4.02 -4.39 -11.66
N GLU A 100 2.78 -4.78 -11.89
CA GLU A 100 2.10 -4.56 -13.18
C GLU A 100 1.97 -3.06 -13.49
N LEU A 101 1.51 -2.26 -12.54
CA LEU A 101 1.36 -0.81 -12.69
C LEU A 101 2.72 -0.13 -12.94
N LEU A 102 3.75 -0.51 -12.19
CA LEU A 102 5.12 -0.03 -12.40
C LEU A 102 5.65 -0.36 -13.80
N ARG A 103 5.36 -1.58 -14.30
CA ARG A 103 5.80 -2.03 -15.64
C ARG A 103 5.09 -1.27 -16.75
N LYS A 104 3.78 -1.02 -16.62
CA LYS A 104 2.98 -0.35 -17.64
C LYS A 104 3.17 1.17 -17.67
N GLY A 105 3.72 1.75 -16.60
CA GLY A 105 3.82 3.21 -16.47
C GLY A 105 2.46 3.88 -16.27
N GLU A 106 1.43 3.11 -15.88
CA GLU A 106 0.06 3.57 -15.63
C GLU A 106 -0.05 4.19 -14.22
N LEU A 107 0.65 5.31 -13.99
CA LEU A 107 0.78 6.03 -12.71
C LEU A 107 0.36 7.50 -12.80
#